data_AF-A0A7C3EBU9-F1
#
_entry.id   AF-A0A7C3EBU9-F1
#
_cell.length_a   1.000
_cell.length_b   1.000
_cell.length_c   1.000
_cell.angle_alpha   90.00
_cell.angle_beta   90.00
_cell.angle_gamma   90.00
#
_symmetry.space_group_name_H-M   'P 1'
#
loop_
_entity.id
_entity.type
_entity.pdbx_description
1 polymer ?
#
loop_
_entity_poly.entity_id
_entity_poly.type
_entity_poly.pdbx_seq_one_letter_code
_entity_poly.pdbx_strand_id
1 'polypeptide(L)' 'MSTCPGDCDNDGQVAVHEIVRMVNVLLEVQPVEVCLAGDLCGDGRITIDEIVLAVRALLQGCPLPVSADRCAPT' A
#
# COMPACT_ATOMS: atom_id res chain seq x y z
N MET A 1 -12.85 -1.07 -10.64
CA MET A 1 -11.47 -0.82 -10.21
C MET A 1 -11.51 -0.70 -8.70
N SER A 2 -11.37 -1.83 -8.03
CA SER A 2 -11.18 -1.90 -6.59
C SER A 2 -9.70 -1.63 -6.34
N THR A 3 -9.34 -0.45 -5.86
CA THR A 3 -7.96 -0.15 -5.47
C THR A 3 -7.65 -0.99 -4.23
N CYS A 4 -6.82 -2.02 -4.41
CA CYS A 4 -6.38 -2.86 -3.32
C CYS A 4 -5.19 -2.19 -2.64
N PRO A 5 -5.16 -2.10 -1.30
CA PRO A 5 -3.99 -1.57 -0.61
C PRO A 5 -2.73 -2.35 -1.02
N GLY A 6 -1.76 -1.65 -1.61
CA GLY A 6 -0.50 -2.25 -2.07
C GLY A 6 -0.55 -2.98 -3.42
N ASP A 7 -1.62 -2.88 -4.20
CA ASP A 7 -1.68 -3.34 -5.61
C ASP A 7 -1.03 -2.30 -6.52
N CYS A 8 0.30 -2.37 -6.59
CA CYS A 8 1.15 -1.40 -7.25
C CYS A 8 1.12 -1.54 -8.78
N ASP A 9 0.77 -2.71 -9.33
CA ASP A 9 0.69 -2.95 -10.78
C ASP A 9 -0.75 -2.92 -11.34
N ASN A 10 -1.74 -2.79 -10.47
CA ASN A 10 -3.17 -2.72 -10.77
C ASN A 10 -3.74 -4.01 -11.38
N ASP A 11 -3.18 -5.17 -11.03
CA ASP A 11 -3.68 -6.48 -11.48
C ASP A 11 -4.87 -7.00 -10.65
N GLY A 12 -5.24 -6.28 -9.58
CA GLY A 12 -6.34 -6.60 -8.68
C GLY A 12 -5.96 -7.59 -7.57
N GLN A 13 -4.70 -7.95 -7.45
CA GLN A 13 -4.14 -8.79 -6.40
C GLN A 13 -2.98 -8.08 -5.71
N VAL A 14 -2.56 -8.62 -4.57
CA VAL A 14 -1.38 -8.12 -3.85
C VAL A 14 -0.42 -9.28 -3.67
N ALA A 15 0.76 -9.17 -4.27
CA ALA A 15 1.82 -10.16 -4.20
C ALA A 15 2.99 -9.68 -3.34
N VAL A 16 3.82 -10.61 -2.87
CA VAL A 16 4.98 -10.31 -2.00
C VAL A 16 5.93 -9.30 -2.65
N HIS A 17 6.08 -9.34 -3.97
CA HIS A 17 6.97 -8.43 -4.70
C HIS A 17 6.52 -6.96 -4.62
N GLU A 18 5.22 -6.71 -4.41
CA GLU A 18 4.65 -5.38 -4.22
C GLU A 18 4.85 -4.90 -2.79
N ILE A 19 4.74 -5.79 -1.80
CA ILE A 19 5.12 -5.49 -0.41
C ILE A 19 6.59 -5.07 -0.33
N VAL A 20 7.48 -5.77 -1.04
CA VAL A 20 8.91 -5.40 -1.11
C VAL A 20 9.09 -4.02 -1.76
N ARG A 21 8.30 -3.71 -2.81
CA ARG A 21 8.31 -2.39 -3.46
C ARG A 21 7.90 -1.29 -2.47
N MET A 22 6.84 -1.50 -1.70
CA MET A 22 6.41 -0.57 -0.64
C MET A 22 7.49 -0.37 0.44
N VAL A 23 8.18 -1.44 0.86
CA VAL A 23 9.31 -1.33 1.80
C VAL A 23 10.45 -0.49 1.21
N ASN A 24 10.77 -0.64 -0.07
CA ASN A 24 11.78 0.21 -0.71
C ASN A 24 11.39 1.69 -0.75
N VAL A 25 10.09 1.99 -0.89
CA VAL A 25 9.58 3.37 -0.80
C VAL A 25 9.68 3.90 0.62
N LEU A 26 9.27 3.11 1.63
CA LEU A 26 9.39 3.46 3.04
C LEU A 26 10.85 3.77 3.45
N LEU A 27 11.80 3.03 2.89
CA LEU A 27 13.24 3.21 3.12
C LEU A 27 13.84 4.34 2.27
N GLU A 28 13.03 5.09 1.52
CA GLU A 28 13.45 6.17 0.60
C GLU A 28 14.44 5.71 -0.49
N VAL A 29 14.46 4.41 -0.81
CA VAL A 29 15.28 3.82 -1.89
C VAL A 29 14.58 4.00 -3.25
N GLN A 30 13.25 4.10 -3.25
CA GLN A 30 12.43 4.38 -4.44
C GLN A 30 11.41 5.48 -4.12
N PRO A 31 10.99 6.27 -5.12
CA PRO A 31 10.03 7.35 -4.90
C PRO A 31 8.60 6.79 -4.89
N VAL A 32 7.65 7.48 -4.24
CA VAL A 32 6.28 6.98 -3.99
C VAL A 32 5.50 6.64 -5.27
N GLU A 33 5.84 7.27 -6.39
CA GLU A 33 5.18 7.09 -7.69
C GLU A 33 5.35 5.66 -8.24
N VAL A 34 6.30 4.87 -7.74
CA VAL A 34 6.43 3.45 -8.12
C VAL A 34 5.33 2.58 -7.53
N CYS A 35 4.60 3.06 -6.51
CA CYS A 35 3.46 2.38 -5.91
C CYS A 35 2.51 3.35 -5.21
N LEU A 36 1.70 4.07 -5.98
CA LEU A 36 0.67 4.96 -5.41
C LEU A 36 -0.41 4.21 -4.62
N ALA A 37 -0.65 2.93 -4.92
CA ALA A 37 -1.57 2.08 -4.15
C ALA A 37 -1.07 1.78 -2.72
N GLY A 38 0.20 2.06 -2.43
CA GLY A 38 0.80 1.92 -1.11
C GLY A 38 0.72 3.17 -0.24
N ASP A 39 0.50 4.35 -0.84
CA ASP A 39 0.25 5.62 -0.15
C ASP A 39 -1.27 5.78 0.02
N LEU A 40 -1.79 5.11 1.04
CA LEU A 40 -3.23 5.08 1.34
C LEU A 40 -3.72 6.40 1.92
N CYS A 41 -2.79 7.17 2.50
CA CYS A 41 -3.06 8.49 3.05
C CYS A 41 -3.02 9.61 2.01
N GLY A 42 -2.37 9.39 0.87
CA GLY A 42 -2.16 10.40 -0.15
C GLY A 42 -1.24 11.53 0.34
N ASP A 43 -0.35 11.26 1.29
CA ASP A 43 0.57 12.26 1.86
C ASP A 43 1.96 12.24 1.20
N GLY A 44 2.13 11.37 0.19
CA GLY A 44 3.36 11.20 -0.57
C GLY A 44 4.38 10.31 0.14
N ARG A 45 3.97 9.57 1.18
CA ARG A 45 4.84 8.64 1.92
C ARG A 45 4.18 7.27 2.01
N ILE A 46 5.02 6.26 2.25
CA ILE A 46 4.56 4.92 2.63
C ILE A 46 5.06 4.63 4.04
N THR A 47 4.12 4.40 4.97
CA THR A 47 4.40 4.08 6.37
C THR A 47 4.18 2.60 6.68
N ILE A 48 4.60 2.17 7.89
CA ILE A 48 4.47 0.77 8.30
C ILE A 48 3.00 0.35 8.41
N ASP A 49 2.13 1.22 8.89
CA ASP A 49 0.70 0.93 9.01
C ASP A 49 0.04 0.68 7.64
N GLU A 50 0.47 1.38 6.59
CA GLU A 50 0.02 1.15 5.21
C GLU A 50 0.54 -0.19 4.67
N ILE A 51 1.81 -0.54 4.95
CA ILE A 51 2.37 -1.86 4.62
C ILE A 51 1.60 -2.98 5.32
N VAL A 52 1.21 -2.80 6.58
CA VAL A 52 0.41 -3.80 7.31
C VAL A 52 -0.96 -4.00 6.66
N LEU A 53 -1.58 -2.95 6.14
CA LEU A 53 -2.84 -3.06 5.38
C LEU A 53 -2.64 -3.82 4.05
N ALA A 54 -1.55 -3.55 3.34
CA ALA A 54 -1.20 -4.30 2.13
C ALA A 54 -0.93 -5.78 2.41
N VAL A 55 -0.23 -6.12 3.50
CA VAL A 55 -0.03 -7.52 3.93
C VAL A 55 -1.37 -8.20 4.23
N ARG A 56 -2.35 -7.50 4.81
CA ARG A 56 -3.69 -8.06 5.00
C ARG A 56 -4.38 -8.34 3.66
N ALA A 57 -4.26 -7.42 2.70
CA ALA A 57 -4.81 -7.62 1.35
C ALA A 57 -4.15 -8.82 0.63
N LEU A 58 -2.85 -9.03 0.82
CA LEU A 58 -2.14 -10.22 0.33
C LEU A 58 -2.68 -11.51 0.94
N LEU A 59 -2.90 -11.54 2.26
CA LEU A 59 -3.30 -12.75 2.99
C LEU A 59 -4.78 -13.10 2.85
N GLN A 60 -5.64 -12.09 2.76
CA GLN A 60 -7.10 -12.25 2.85
C GLN A 60 -7.81 -11.97 1.52
N GLY A 61 -7.05 -11.59 0.49
CA GLY A 61 -7.61 -10.98 -0.71
C GLY A 61 -8.00 -9.53 -0.46
N CYS A 62 -8.28 -8.81 -1.55
CA CYS A 62 -8.56 -7.38 -1.52
C CYS A 62 -9.86 -7.04 -0.78
N PRO A 63 -9.80 -6.40 0.40
CA PRO A 63 -10.98 -5.92 1.09
C PRO A 63 -11.51 -4.65 0.39
N LEU A 64 -12.82 -4.41 0.48
CA LEU A 64 -13.45 -3.13 0.10
C LEU A 64 -12.70 -1.93 0.73
N PRO A 65 -12.73 -0.75 0.09
CA PRO A 65 -11.79 0.34 0.34
C PRO A 65 -11.59 0.62 1.82
N VAL A 66 -10.33 0.53 2.25
CA VAL A 66 -9.91 1.01 3.56
C VAL A 66 -10.26 2.49 3.65
N SER A 67 -11.05 2.88 4.65
CA SER A 67 -11.31 4.30 4.89
C SER A 67 -9.98 5.01 5.20
N ALA A 68 -9.75 6.14 4.53
CA ALA A 68 -8.61 7.03 4.76
C ALA A 68 -8.55 7.58 6.20
N ASP A 69 -9.57 7.33 7.01
CA ASP A 69 -9.62 7.67 8.44
C ASP A 69 -8.55 6.95 9.29
N ARG A 70 -7.74 6.05 8.70
CA ARG A 70 -6.60 5.41 9.38
C ARG A 70 -5.30 6.20 9.32
N CYS A 71 -5.28 7.34 8.62
CA CYS A 71 -4.16 8.29 8.57
C CYS A 71 -4.05 9.11 9.85
N ALA A 72 -4.01 8.43 10.99
CA ALA A 72 -3.80 9.08 12.27
C ALA A 72 -2.32 9.48 12.38
N PRO A 73 -2.01 10.73 12.75
CA PRO A 73 -0.64 11.15 12.99
C PRO A 73 -0.18 10.55 14.32
N THR A 74 0.92 9.80 14.31
CA THR A 74 1.76 9.60 15.49
C THR A 74 3.12 10.22 15.25
#